data_AF-A0A355SIB8-F1
#
_entry.id   AF-A0A355SIB8-F1
#
_cell.length_a   1.000
_cell.length_b   1.000
_cell.length_c   1.000
_cell.angle_alpha   90.00
_cell.angle_beta   90.00
_cell.angle_gamma   90.00
#
_symmetry.space_group_name_H-M   'P 1'
#
loop_
_entity.id
_entity.type
_entity.pdbx_description
1 polymer ?
#
loop_
_entity_poly.entity_id
_entity_poly.type
_entity_poly.pdbx_seq_one_letter_code
_entity_poly.pdbx_strand_id
1 'polypeptide(L)'
;MQNIKSEVRKLINLYQTSDPFALCKALNILIIKIDLGSIRGIYQYKNRKQIIYLNCNLHSTLSRQVCAHELGHAILHKKTNTIFLDTYT
;
A
#
# COMPACT_ATOMS: atom_id res chain seq x y z
N MET A 1 -6.73 -8.19 19.33
CA MET A 1 -5.52 -8.39 18.51
C MET A 1 -5.98 -8.84 17.12
N GLN A 2 -6.18 -7.88 16.19
CA GLN A 2 -6.61 -8.24 14.82
C GLN A 2 -5.47 -9.00 14.14
N ASN A 3 -5.74 -10.23 13.73
CA ASN A 3 -4.72 -11.10 13.15
C ASN A 3 -4.51 -10.66 11.68
N ILE A 4 -3.65 -9.66 11.45
CA ILE A 4 -3.40 -9.06 10.13
C ILE A 4 -3.15 -10.12 9.04
N LYS A 5 -2.50 -11.24 9.42
CA LYS A 5 -2.24 -12.38 8.54
C LYS A 5 -3.51 -13.07 8.02
N SER A 6 -4.59 -13.14 8.81
CA SER A 6 -5.84 -13.77 8.37
C SER A 6 -6.61 -12.89 7.39
N GLU A 7 -6.63 -11.57 7.59
CA GLU A 7 -7.27 -10.64 6.66
C GLU A 7 -6.52 -10.55 5.33
N VAL A 8 -5.19 -10.51 5.37
CA VAL A 8 -4.36 -10.60 4.15
C VAL A 8 -4.61 -11.92 3.41
N ARG A 9 -4.68 -13.07 4.12
CA ARG A 9 -5.00 -14.36 3.49
C ARG A 9 -6.39 -14.40 2.86
N LYS A 10 -7.40 -13.81 3.50
CA LYS A 10 -8.75 -13.71 2.92
C LYS A 10 -8.73 -12.92 1.62
N LEU A 11 -8.00 -11.80 1.58
CA LEU A 11 -7.87 -10.99 0.37
C LEU A 11 -7.09 -11.73 -0.73
N ILE A 12 -6.01 -12.42 -0.39
CA ILE A 12 -5.27 -13.25 -1.35
C ILE A 12 -6.17 -14.34 -1.93
N ASN A 13 -6.99 -15.00 -1.10
CA ASN A 13 -7.91 -16.04 -1.57
C ASN A 13 -9.05 -15.45 -2.42
N LEU A 14 -9.55 -14.26 -2.07
CA LEU A 14 -10.65 -13.60 -2.78
C LEU A 14 -10.22 -13.09 -4.17
N TYR A 15 -9.03 -12.50 -4.25
CA TYR A 15 -8.49 -11.91 -5.47
C TYR A 15 -7.49 -12.82 -6.21
N GLN A 16 -7.22 -14.00 -5.66
CA GLN A 16 -6.30 -15.03 -6.19
C GLN A 16 -4.89 -14.49 -6.52
N THR A 17 -4.43 -13.49 -5.78
CA THR A 17 -3.11 -12.89 -6.00
C THR A 17 -2.50 -12.39 -4.70
N SER A 18 -1.19 -12.58 -4.56
CA SER A 18 -0.36 -12.01 -3.48
C SER A 18 0.47 -10.83 -3.95
N ASP A 19 0.29 -10.41 -5.21
CA ASP A 19 0.95 -9.23 -5.73
C ASP A 19 0.25 -7.95 -5.23
N PRO A 20 0.96 -7.05 -4.52
CA PRO A 20 0.36 -5.87 -3.94
C PRO A 20 -0.18 -4.89 -5.00
N PHE A 21 0.43 -4.81 -6.18
CA PHE A 21 -0.08 -3.95 -7.25
C PHE A 21 -1.39 -4.52 -7.82
N ALA A 22 -1.45 -5.83 -8.03
CA ALA A 22 -2.66 -6.51 -8.47
C ALA A 22 -3.81 -6.35 -7.45
N LEU A 23 -3.51 -6.50 -6.15
CA LEU A 23 -4.48 -6.28 -5.07
C LEU A 23 -4.96 -4.83 -5.02
N CYS A 24 -4.07 -3.85 -5.13
CA CYS A 24 -4.45 -2.44 -5.22
C CYS A 24 -5.43 -2.18 -6.37
N LYS A 25 -5.15 -2.74 -7.56
CA LYS A 25 -6.05 -2.63 -8.72
C LYS A 25 -7.42 -3.24 -8.44
N ALA A 26 -7.45 -4.43 -7.84
CA ALA A 26 -8.70 -5.12 -7.51
C ALA A 26 -9.52 -4.38 -6.43
N LEU A 27 -8.84 -3.71 -5.49
CA LEU A 27 -9.44 -2.91 -4.42
C LEU A 27 -9.76 -1.46 -4.84
N ASN A 28 -9.57 -1.12 -6.12
CA ASN A 28 -9.76 0.23 -6.67
C ASN A 28 -8.91 1.31 -5.94
N ILE A 29 -7.69 0.92 -5.55
CA ILE A 29 -6.67 1.78 -4.95
C ILE A 29 -5.79 2.32 -6.07
N LEU A 30 -5.71 3.65 -6.18
CA LEU A 30 -4.90 4.31 -7.19
C LEU A 30 -3.43 4.30 -6.78
N ILE A 31 -2.55 3.80 -7.64
CA ILE A 31 -1.11 3.87 -7.42
C ILE A 31 -0.52 4.97 -8.31
N ILE A 32 0.20 5.91 -7.70
CA ILE A 32 0.88 7.00 -8.39
C ILE A 32 2.38 6.90 -8.10
N LYS A 33 3.21 6.84 -9.14
CA LYS A 33 4.67 6.90 -9.00
C LYS A 33 5.16 8.32 -9.27
N ILE A 34 5.75 8.97 -8.27
CA ILE A 34 6.29 10.32 -8.36
C ILE A 34 7.59 10.42 -7.57
N ASP A 35 8.40 11.44 -7.85
CA ASP A 35 9.57 11.70 -7.00
C ASP A 35 9.07 12.24 -5.65
N LEU A 36 9.35 11.48 -4.59
CA LEU A 36 8.97 11.80 -3.21
C LEU A 36 10.20 12.19 -2.36
N GLY A 37 11.35 12.42 -2.98
CA GLY A 37 12.60 12.73 -2.28
C GLY A 37 13.03 11.58 -1.37
N SER A 38 13.12 11.84 -0.06
CA SER A 38 13.51 10.85 0.96
C SER A 38 12.36 9.92 1.37
N ILE A 39 11.12 10.25 1.02
CA ILE A 39 9.94 9.43 1.33
C ILE A 39 9.87 8.29 0.33
N ARG A 40 9.55 7.07 0.78
CA ARG A 40 9.45 5.90 -0.09
C ARG A 40 8.01 5.65 -0.53
N GLY A 41 7.05 5.88 0.36
CA GLY A 41 5.64 5.69 0.06
C GLY A 41 4.74 6.55 0.94
N ILE A 42 3.55 6.86 0.44
CA ILE A 42 2.52 7.57 1.18
C ILE A 42 1.18 6.93 0.86
N TYR A 43 0.38 6.65 1.87
CA TYR A 43 -1.02 6.31 1.70
C TYR A 43 -1.92 7.48 2.09
N GLN A 44 -2.84 7.82 1.20
CA GLN A 44 -3.80 8.90 1.37
C GLN A 44 -5.21 8.42 1.07
N TYR A 45 -6.12 8.69 2.00
CA TYR A 45 -7.55 8.56 1.78
C TYR A 45 -8.17 9.95 1.58
N LYS A 46 -8.54 10.27 0.35
CA LYS A 46 -9.13 11.57 -0.01
C LYS A 46 -10.34 11.38 -0.91
N ASN A 47 -11.43 12.10 -0.64
CA ASN A 47 -12.66 12.08 -1.45
C ASN A 47 -13.19 10.66 -1.72
N ARG A 48 -13.19 9.79 -0.69
CA ARG A 48 -13.56 8.37 -0.78
C ARG A 48 -12.70 7.52 -1.74
N LYS A 49 -11.57 8.05 -2.20
CA LYS A 49 -10.57 7.34 -2.99
C LYS A 49 -9.36 7.03 -2.13
N GLN A 50 -8.83 5.83 -2.31
CA GLN A 50 -7.58 5.37 -1.72
C GLN A 50 -6.47 5.60 -2.74
N ILE A 51 -5.41 6.27 -2.33
CA ILE A 51 -4.27 6.61 -3.19
C ILE A 51 -3.00 6.20 -2.48
N ILE A 52 -2.16 5.43 -3.16
CA ILE A 52 -0.82 5.07 -2.73
C ILE A 52 0.16 5.79 -3.66
N TYR A 53 0.95 6.68 -3.09
CA TYR A 53 2.08 7.29 -3.78
C TYR A 53 3.32 6.44 -3.49
N LEU A 54 4.06 6.09 -4.54
CA LEU A 54 5.34 5.40 -4.43
C LEU A 54 6.43 6.28 -5.03
N ASN A 55 7.59 6.28 -4.40
CA ASN A 55 8.72 6.98 -4.96
C ASN A 55 9.18 6.30 -6.26
N CYS A 56 9.26 7.06 -7.35
CA CYS A 56 9.68 6.54 -8.66
C CYS A 56 11.14 6.06 -8.68
N ASN A 57 11.95 6.53 -7.74
CA ASN A 57 13.37 6.19 -7.62
C ASN A 57 13.62 4.84 -6.92
N LEU A 58 12.56 4.12 -6.50
CA LEU A 58 12.69 2.81 -5.86
C LEU A 58 12.93 1.70 -6.89
N HIS A 59 13.89 0.82 -6.61
CA HIS A 59 14.05 -0.43 -7.35
C HIS A 59 12.79 -1.33 -7.20
N SER A 60 12.54 -2.20 -8.18
CA SER A 60 11.31 -3.01 -8.30
C SER A 60 10.96 -3.80 -7.02
N THR A 61 11.94 -4.46 -6.40
CA THR A 61 11.76 -5.21 -5.15
C THR A 61 11.33 -4.31 -4.00
N LEU A 62 11.99 -3.16 -3.83
CA LEU A 62 11.69 -2.22 -2.75
C LEU A 62 10.34 -1.54 -2.97
N SER A 63 10.03 -1.18 -4.22
CA SER A 63 8.72 -0.64 -4.60
C SER A 63 7.60 -1.62 -4.26
N ARG A 64 7.79 -2.92 -4.49
CA ARG A 64 6.83 -3.97 -4.11
C ARG A 64 6.65 -4.08 -2.60
N GLN A 65 7.74 -4.01 -1.82
CA GLN A 65 7.68 -4.03 -0.36
C GLN A 65 6.93 -2.83 0.21
N VAL A 66 7.26 -1.62 -0.25
CA VAL A 66 6.59 -0.38 0.16
C VAL A 66 5.11 -0.41 -0.25
N CYS A 67 4.79 -0.86 -1.46
CA CYS A 67 3.40 -0.99 -1.89
C CYS A 67 2.62 -1.98 -1.03
N ALA A 68 3.22 -3.11 -0.62
CA ALA A 68 2.59 -4.07 0.28
C ALA A 68 2.34 -3.49 1.67
N HIS A 69 3.29 -2.68 2.18
CA HIS A 69 3.15 -1.96 3.44
C HIS A 69 1.97 -0.97 3.38
N GLU A 70 1.94 -0.08 2.39
CA GLU A 70 0.85 0.90 2.21
C GLU A 70 -0.50 0.25 1.96
N LEU A 71 -0.53 -0.86 1.20
CA LEU A 71 -1.74 -1.65 1.00
C LEU A 71 -2.27 -2.19 2.34
N GLY A 72 -1.39 -2.62 3.24
CA GLY A 72 -1.75 -2.98 4.60
C GLY A 72 -2.49 -1.86 5.33
N HIS A 73 -1.98 -0.63 5.27
CA HIS A 73 -2.65 0.55 5.83
C HIS A 73 -3.99 0.84 5.15
N ALA A 74 -4.06 0.72 3.83
CA ALA A 74 -5.27 0.93 3.05
C ALA A 74 -6.40 -0.04 3.45
N ILE A 75 -6.06 -1.28 3.78
CA ILE A 75 -7.00 -2.33 4.21
C ILE A 75 -7.38 -2.15 5.69
N LEU A 76 -6.39 -2.06 6.57
CA LEU A 76 -6.58 -2.09 8.03
C LEU A 76 -7.06 -0.74 8.59
N HIS A 77 -6.65 0.35 7.96
CA HIS A 77 -6.83 1.71 8.47
C HIS A 77 -7.38 2.67 7.41
N LYS A 78 -8.48 2.28 6.74
CA LYS A 78 -9.14 3.03 5.64
C LYS A 78 -9.38 4.53 5.87
N LYS A 79 -9.42 5.04 7.10
CA LYS A 79 -9.73 6.44 7.43
C LYS A 79 -8.55 7.25 7.98
N THR A 80 -7.37 6.67 8.10
CA THR A 80 -6.17 7.39 8.56
C THR A 80 -5.19 7.57 7.41
N ASN A 81 -4.78 8.81 7.14
CA ASN A 81 -3.68 9.09 6.23
C ASN A 81 -2.37 8.68 6.91
N THR A 82 -1.50 7.99 6.19
CA THR A 82 -0.21 7.51 6.70
C THR A 82 0.91 7.92 5.76
N ILE A 83 1.98 8.49 6.31
CA ILE A 83 3.20 8.83 5.58
C ILE A 83 4.25 7.81 5.98
N PHE A 84 4.78 7.05 5.02
CA PHE A 84 5.86 6.10 5.27
C PHE A 84 7.20 6.74 4.89
N LEU A 85 7.79 7.40 5.89
CA LEU A 85 9.17 7.85 5.87
C LEU A 85 9.99 6.75 6.58
N ASP A 86 10.80 6.01 5.83
CA ASP A 86 11.64 4.98 6.43
C ASP A 86 12.75 5.65 7.26
N THR A 87 12.45 5.83 8.54
CA THR A 87 13.45 5.94 9.60
C THR A 87 13.17 4.80 10.56
N TYR A 88 13.57 3.59 10.14
CA TYR A 88 13.64 2.35 10.94
C TYR A 88 12.30 1.81 11.48
N THR A 89 11.73 0.84 10.77
CA THR A 89 10.88 -0.22 11.38
C THR A 89 11.29 -1.61 10.90
#